data_AF-A0A0J8TNE9-F1
#
_entry.id   AF-A0A0J8TNE9-F1
#
_cell.length_a   1.000
_cell.length_b   1.000
_cell.length_c   1.000
_cell.angle_alpha   90.00
_cell.angle_beta   90.00
_cell.angle_gamma   90.00
#
_symmetry.space_group_name_H-M   'P 1'
#
loop_
_entity.id
_entity.type
_entity.pdbx_description
1 polymer ?
#
loop_
_entity_poly.entity_id
_entity_poly.type
_entity_poly.pdbx_seq_one_letter_code
_entity_poly.pdbx_strand_id
1 'polypeptide(L)'
;MVVPPLSCCHSSKEGCVCAAQARCFCGKQHALHCNCERARTENDTSGPRCSCRSRPAGQCTCERAETENHPPTGETCPCGRRIADSCTCEKAVDAGNFPGEIDFTTQA
;
A
#
# COMPACT_ATOMS: atom_id res chain seq x y z
N MET A 1 -4.83 15.62 -14.86
CA MET A 1 -3.60 14.95 -14.39
C MET A 1 -3.98 14.23 -13.11
N VAL A 2 -3.90 12.90 -13.08
CA VAL A 2 -4.19 12.15 -11.85
C VAL A 2 -3.05 12.45 -10.88
N VAL A 3 -3.34 13.22 -9.83
CA VAL A 3 -2.37 13.41 -8.74
C VAL A 3 -2.22 12.03 -8.10
N PRO A 4 -1.02 11.43 -8.15
CA PRO A 4 -0.79 10.15 -7.49
C PRO A 4 -1.05 10.32 -5.99
N PRO A 5 -1.62 9.32 -5.30
CA PRO A 5 -1.75 9.40 -3.86
C PRO A 5 -0.34 9.54 -3.25
N LEU A 6 -0.19 10.29 -2.15
CA LEU A 6 1.11 10.49 -1.47
C LEU A 6 1.75 9.19 -0.98
N SER A 7 0.98 8.12 -0.90
CA SER A 7 1.50 6.76 -0.68
C SER A 7 2.30 6.20 -1.87
N CYS A 8 2.24 6.84 -3.03
CA CYS A 8 3.01 6.49 -4.21
C CYS A 8 4.48 6.92 -4.10
N CYS A 9 5.37 5.93 -4.18
CA CYS A 9 6.80 6.18 -4.15
C CYS A 9 7.30 6.99 -5.36
N HIS A 10 6.67 6.78 -6.52
CA HIS A 10 6.91 7.56 -7.73
C HIS A 10 5.70 7.44 -8.65
N SER A 11 5.34 8.53 -9.32
CA SER A 11 4.24 8.56 -10.28
C SER A 11 4.76 8.61 -11.70
N SER A 12 4.55 7.54 -12.44
CA SER A 12 4.73 7.49 -13.89
C SER A 12 3.42 7.84 -14.60
N LYS A 13 3.47 8.04 -15.92
CA LYS A 13 2.27 8.24 -16.75
C LYS A 13 1.23 7.11 -16.63
N GLU A 14 1.65 5.94 -16.18
CA GLU A 14 0.83 4.74 -15.97
C GLU A 14 0.41 4.52 -14.49
N GLY A 15 0.77 5.43 -13.58
CA GLY A 15 0.42 5.37 -12.16
C GLY A 15 1.61 5.13 -11.24
N CYS A 16 1.31 4.53 -10.08
CA CYS A 16 2.25 4.25 -9.00
C CYS A 16 3.32 3.22 -9.44
N VAL A 17 4.59 3.59 -9.56
CA VAL A 17 5.66 2.71 -10.07
C VAL A 17 5.75 1.39 -9.30
N CYS A 18 5.72 1.45 -7.97
CA CYS A 18 5.76 0.25 -7.13
C CYS A 18 4.52 -0.63 -7.24
N ALA A 19 3.35 -0.06 -7.60
CA ALA A 19 2.14 -0.86 -7.85
C ALA A 19 2.22 -1.57 -9.21
N ALA A 20 2.76 -0.90 -10.22
CA ALA A 20 2.97 -1.49 -11.55
C ALA A 20 3.96 -2.67 -11.52
N GLN A 21 4.98 -2.59 -10.65
CA GLN A 21 5.95 -3.67 -10.45
C GLN A 21 5.46 -4.80 -9.52
N ALA A 22 4.48 -4.53 -8.66
CA ALA A 22 4.00 -5.51 -7.70
C ALA A 22 3.33 -6.69 -8.43
N ARG A 23 3.94 -7.87 -8.32
CA ARG A 23 3.41 -9.13 -8.87
C ARG A 23 2.96 -10.05 -7.76
N CYS A 24 2.11 -11.02 -8.07
CA CYS A 24 1.81 -12.14 -7.18
C CYS A 24 3.08 -12.92 -6.81
N PHE A 25 3.06 -13.68 -5.71
CA PHE A 25 4.19 -14.50 -5.27
C PHE A 25 4.59 -15.53 -6.32
N CYS A 26 3.62 -16.03 -7.08
CA CYS A 26 3.87 -16.90 -8.23
C CYS A 26 4.45 -16.20 -9.47
N GLY A 27 4.59 -14.86 -9.47
CA GLY A 27 5.19 -14.06 -10.53
C GLY A 27 4.39 -13.91 -11.84
N LYS A 28 3.28 -14.66 -12.00
CA LYS A 28 2.52 -14.75 -13.25
C LYS A 28 1.59 -13.57 -13.51
N GLN A 29 1.09 -12.93 -12.44
CA GLN A 29 0.05 -11.91 -12.51
C GLN A 29 0.42 -10.69 -11.69
N HIS A 30 -0.23 -9.58 -12.00
CA HIS A 30 -0.18 -8.38 -11.18
C HIS A 30 -0.83 -8.63 -9.82
N ALA A 31 -0.27 -7.99 -8.80
CA ALA A 31 -0.84 -8.00 -7.47
C ALA A 31 -2.33 -7.59 -7.48
N LEU A 32 -3.15 -8.15 -6.58
CA LEU A 32 -4.62 -8.04 -6.53
C LEU A 32 -5.40 -8.80 -7.60
N HIS A 33 -4.73 -9.31 -8.64
CA HIS A 33 -5.35 -10.12 -9.69
C HIS A 33 -4.76 -11.54 -9.73
N CYS A 34 -4.30 -12.04 -8.59
CA CYS A 34 -3.70 -13.35 -8.46
C CYS A 34 -4.73 -14.47 -8.63
N ASN A 35 -4.37 -15.56 -9.29
CA ASN A 35 -5.15 -16.78 -9.46
C ASN A 35 -4.36 -18.04 -9.05
N CYS A 36 -3.24 -17.84 -8.37
CA CYS A 36 -2.38 -18.88 -7.82
C CYS A 36 -2.90 -19.38 -6.46
N GLU A 37 -2.24 -20.37 -5.85
CA GLU A 37 -2.68 -20.98 -4.57
C GLU A 37 -2.89 -19.96 -3.44
N ARG A 38 -2.08 -18.89 -3.40
CA ARG A 38 -2.15 -17.82 -2.40
C ARG A 38 -3.06 -16.66 -2.81
N ALA A 39 -3.79 -16.77 -3.92
CA ALA A 39 -4.65 -15.71 -4.45
C ALA A 39 -5.63 -15.15 -3.42
N ARG A 40 -6.26 -16.01 -2.60
CA ARG A 40 -7.21 -15.55 -1.57
C ARG A 40 -6.55 -14.58 -0.57
N THR A 41 -5.30 -14.83 -0.19
CA THR A 41 -4.57 -13.99 0.77
C THR A 41 -3.89 -12.81 0.09
N GLU A 42 -3.42 -12.98 -1.15
CA GLU A 42 -2.70 -11.94 -1.89
C GLU A 42 -3.63 -10.88 -2.48
N ASN A 43 -4.85 -11.28 -2.85
CA ASN A 43 -5.89 -10.38 -3.34
C ASN A 43 -6.72 -9.78 -2.20
N ASP A 44 -6.61 -10.33 -0.99
CA ASP A 44 -7.28 -9.77 0.17
C ASP A 44 -6.77 -8.36 0.45
N THR A 45 -7.70 -7.40 0.44
CA THR A 45 -7.40 -6.00 0.68
C THR A 45 -7.44 -5.62 2.15
N SER A 46 -7.72 -6.59 3.00
CA SER A 46 -7.82 -6.39 4.43
C SER A 46 -6.41 -6.31 5.07
N GLY A 47 -6.30 -5.47 6.09
CA GLY A 47 -5.10 -5.29 6.89
C GLY A 47 -4.06 -4.33 6.31
N PRO A 48 -2.91 -4.24 6.99
CA PRO A 48 -1.81 -3.36 6.60
C PRO A 48 -1.12 -3.82 5.32
N ARG A 49 -0.82 -2.88 4.43
CA ARG A 49 -0.32 -3.17 3.07
C ARG A 49 1.05 -2.53 2.82
N CYS A 50 1.74 -2.93 1.76
CA CYS A 50 2.95 -2.24 1.29
C CYS A 50 2.65 -0.79 0.91
N SER A 51 3.67 0.04 0.68
CA SER A 51 3.49 1.43 0.25
C SER A 51 2.63 1.54 -1.01
N CYS A 52 2.80 0.61 -1.94
CA CYS A 52 2.00 0.52 -3.17
C CYS A 52 0.56 0.03 -2.95
N ARG A 53 0.21 -0.42 -1.73
CA ARG A 53 -1.08 -0.99 -1.33
C ARG A 53 -1.55 -2.21 -2.14
N SER A 54 -0.72 -2.72 -3.05
CA SER A 54 -1.07 -3.87 -3.90
C SER A 54 -0.82 -5.22 -3.21
N ARG A 55 0.04 -5.25 -2.18
CA ARG A 55 0.44 -6.46 -1.46
C ARG A 55 0.34 -6.25 0.06
N PRO A 56 0.13 -7.32 0.86
CA PRO A 56 0.21 -7.23 2.32
C PRO A 56 1.58 -6.76 2.80
N ALA A 57 1.62 -5.98 3.88
CA ALA A 57 2.87 -5.54 4.50
C ALA A 57 3.73 -6.76 4.90
N GLY A 58 5.03 -6.72 4.65
CA GLY A 58 5.92 -7.86 4.85
C GLY A 58 5.99 -8.84 3.65
N GLN A 59 5.14 -8.67 2.64
CA GLN A 59 5.05 -9.55 1.46
C GLN A 59 5.07 -8.75 0.15
N CYS A 60 5.75 -7.62 0.15
CA CYS A 60 5.98 -6.78 -1.02
C CYS A 60 6.87 -7.52 -2.01
N THR A 61 6.59 -7.33 -3.30
CA THR A 61 7.34 -7.94 -4.41
C THR A 61 7.83 -6.91 -5.43
N CYS A 62 7.68 -5.62 -5.13
CA CYS A 62 8.25 -4.52 -5.89
C CYS A 62 9.72 -4.30 -5.52
N GLU A 63 10.42 -3.40 -6.22
CA GLU A 63 11.81 -3.01 -5.92
C GLU A 63 12.06 -2.62 -4.45
N ARG A 64 11.04 -2.14 -3.73
CA ARG A 64 11.14 -1.74 -2.33
C ARG A 64 10.97 -2.90 -1.35
N ALA A 65 10.71 -4.11 -1.83
CA ALA A 65 10.51 -5.31 -1.00
C ALA A 65 11.66 -5.53 0.00
N GLU A 66 12.91 -5.32 -0.42
CA GLU A 66 14.08 -5.47 0.45
C GLU A 66 14.16 -4.44 1.59
N THR A 67 13.32 -3.41 1.56
CA THR A 67 13.23 -2.41 2.64
C THR A 67 11.91 -2.53 3.40
N GLU A 68 10.81 -2.81 2.71
CA GLU A 68 9.46 -2.85 3.27
C GLU A 68 9.09 -4.21 3.89
N ASN A 69 9.78 -5.28 3.50
CA ASN A 69 9.55 -6.59 4.10
C ASN A 69 10.31 -6.78 5.42
N HIS A 70 11.27 -5.90 5.70
CA HIS A 70 11.99 -5.90 6.96
C HIS A 70 11.18 -5.21 8.05
N PRO A 71 11.39 -5.59 9.32
CA PRO A 71 10.76 -4.91 10.44
C PRO A 71 11.10 -3.40 10.40
N PRO A 72 10.11 -2.52 10.60
CA PRO A 72 10.35 -1.08 10.61
C PRO A 72 11.34 -0.71 11.71
N THR A 73 12.29 0.16 11.40
CA THR A 73 13.25 0.70 12.36
C THR A 73 12.76 2.06 12.85
N GLY A 74 12.35 2.17 14.11
CA GLY A 74 11.87 3.40 14.74
C GLY A 74 10.38 3.35 15.13
N GLU A 75 9.76 4.52 15.26
CA GLU A 75 8.35 4.66 15.63
C GLU A 75 7.45 4.01 14.58
N THR A 76 6.61 3.06 14.99
CA THR A 76 5.72 2.31 14.10
C THR A 76 4.31 2.89 14.07
N CYS A 77 3.59 2.66 12.96
CA CYS A 77 2.14 2.86 12.89
C CYS A 77 1.41 2.18 14.06
N PRO A 78 0.17 2.56 14.38
CA PRO A 78 -0.68 1.81 15.32
C PRO A 78 -0.85 0.33 14.96
N CYS A 79 -0.68 -0.02 13.68
CA CYS A 79 -0.67 -1.39 13.19
C CYS A 79 0.61 -2.20 13.47
N GLY A 80 1.70 -1.54 13.87
CA GLY A 80 3.03 -2.14 14.06
C GLY A 80 3.71 -2.68 12.81
N ARG A 81 3.13 -2.54 11.61
CA ARG A 81 3.64 -3.16 10.37
C ARG A 81 4.52 -2.25 9.51
N ARG A 82 4.50 -0.93 9.73
CA ARG A 82 5.33 0.05 9.04
C ARG A 82 5.71 1.18 9.99
N ILE A 83 6.64 2.03 9.58
CA ILE A 83 6.97 3.27 10.29
C ILE A 83 5.77 4.22 10.33
N ALA A 84 5.69 5.06 11.36
CA ALA A 84 4.59 6.00 11.58
C ALA A 84 4.38 6.93 10.36
N ASP A 85 5.47 7.44 9.78
CA ASP A 85 5.48 8.35 8.62
C ASP A 85 5.03 7.70 7.28
N SER A 86 4.88 6.38 7.24
CA SER A 86 4.46 5.65 6.03
C SER A 86 3.37 4.64 6.35
N CYS A 87 2.48 5.05 7.25
CA CYS A 87 1.38 4.25 7.73
C CYS A 87 0.43 3.83 6.58
N THR A 88 0.27 2.53 6.42
CA THR A 88 -0.65 1.91 5.45
C THR A 88 -1.56 0.89 6.13
N CYS A 89 -1.91 1.17 7.40
CA CYS A 89 -3.00 0.49 8.10
C CYS A 89 -4.26 0.44 7.21
N GLU A 90 -5.07 -0.60 7.37
CA GLU A 90 -6.42 -0.65 6.78
C GLU A 90 -7.25 0.57 7.19
N LYS A 91 -7.06 1.03 8.44
CA LYS A 91 -7.56 2.31 8.96
C LYS A 91 -6.39 3.27 9.16
N ALA A 92 -5.80 3.76 8.08
CA ALA A 92 -4.90 4.90 8.19
C ALA A 92 -5.75 6.13 8.57
N VAL A 93 -5.65 6.58 9.82
CA VAL A 93 -6.27 7.83 10.27
C VAL A 93 -5.67 9.02 9.51
N ASP A 94 -4.46 8.86 8.98
CA ASP A 94 -3.73 9.78 8.11
C ASP A 94 -4.12 9.70 6.61
N ALA A 95 -5.26 9.08 6.29
CA ALA A 95 -6.05 9.56 5.15
C ALA A 95 -6.86 10.81 5.53
N GLY A 96 -6.56 11.42 6.68
CA GLY A 96 -7.09 12.70 7.09
C GLY A 96 -6.78 13.77 6.05
N ASN A 97 -7.83 14.46 5.62
CA ASN A 97 -7.81 15.59 4.70
C ASN A 97 -6.55 16.42 4.83
N PHE A 98 -5.98 16.80 3.70
CA PHE A 98 -5.08 17.95 3.64
C PHE A 98 -5.73 19.16 4.33
N PRO A 99 -4.94 20.10 4.87
CA PRO A 99 -5.43 21.38 5.41
C PRO A 99 -5.99 22.32 4.30
N GLY A 100 -6.93 21.80 3.51
CA GLY A 100 -7.50 22.34 2.28
C GLY A 100 -8.45 21.36 1.56
N GLU A 101 -8.53 20.09 1.96
CA GLU A 101 -9.60 19.20 1.50
C GLU A 101 -10.86 19.40 2.37
N ILE A 102 -12.03 19.30 1.73
CA ILE A 102 -13.34 19.37 2.36
C ILE A 102 -13.89 17.93 2.41
N ASP A 103 -14.18 17.45 3.62
CA ASP A 103 -14.82 16.14 3.81
C ASP A 103 -16.34 16.29 3.61
N PHE A 104 -16.87 15.67 2.56
CA PHE A 104 -18.30 15.69 2.24
C PHE A 104 -19.08 14.53 2.87
N THR A 105 -18.42 13.67 3.66
CA THR A 105 -19.06 12.48 4.26
C THR A 105 -19.79 12.76 5.57
N THR A 106 -19.60 13.94 6.16
CA THR A 106 -20.41 14.43 7.28
C THR A 106 -21.59 15.26 6.78
N GLN A 107 -22.57 14.61 6.15
CA GLN A 107 -23.94 15.14 6.10
C GLN A 107 -24.78 14.40 7.13
N ALA A 108 -25.12 15.09 8.21
CA ALA A 108 -26.24 14.78 9.09
C ALA A 108 -27.02 16.06 9.35
#